data_AF-A0A7W0TGD5-F1
#
_entry.id   AF-A0A7W0TGD5-F1
#
_cell.length_a   1.000
_cell.length_b   1.000
_cell.length_c   1.000
_cell.angle_alpha   90.00
_cell.angle_beta   90.00
_cell.angle_gamma   90.00
#
_symmetry.space_group_name_H-M   'P 1'
#
loop_
_entity.id
_entity.type
_entity.pdbx_description
1 polymer ?
#
loop_
_entity_poly.entity_id
_entity_poly.type
_entity_poly.pdbx_seq_one_letter_code
_entity_poly.pdbx_strand_id
1 'polypeptide(L)'
;LAYEGHRDGHSQIIYKDLGDGERVISDRGGALGDGNSHDPVIGNSGYYVAFESEAANLAVNALGRPGDFNGFADAYLYTDVRNLTLVQSVEEKAVPLAGGGQNPSMSYYANYVLFDSPAPLGMGASASQIFMRYLGPV
;
A
#
# COMPACT_ATOMS: atom_id res chain seq x y z
N LEU A 1 -1.20 10.09 -13.26
CA LEU A 1 -1.60 8.68 -13.48
C LEU A 1 -0.72 7.77 -12.63
N ALA A 2 -1.19 6.56 -12.33
CA ALA A 2 -0.42 5.52 -11.66
C ALA A 2 -0.54 4.21 -12.46
N TYR A 3 0.55 3.46 -12.60
CA TYR A 3 0.60 2.25 -13.41
C TYR A 3 1.73 1.31 -12.99
N GLU A 4 1.64 0.04 -13.39
CA GLU A 4 2.70 -0.93 -13.16
C GLU A 4 3.82 -0.82 -14.20
N GLY A 5 5.07 -0.86 -13.75
CA GLY A 5 6.24 -0.93 -14.63
C GLY A 5 7.35 -1.78 -14.04
N HIS A 6 8.11 -2.45 -14.90
CA HIS A 6 9.12 -3.39 -14.48
C HIS A 6 10.46 -2.70 -14.16
N ARG A 7 11.03 -2.95 -12.98
CA ARG A 7 12.36 -2.48 -12.55
C ARG A 7 13.01 -3.56 -11.69
N ASP A 8 14.29 -3.82 -11.95
CA ASP A 8 15.11 -4.75 -11.17
C ASP A 8 14.48 -6.14 -10.94
N GLY A 9 13.83 -6.69 -11.97
CA GLY A 9 13.22 -8.02 -11.90
C GLY A 9 11.83 -8.07 -11.26
N HIS A 10 11.30 -6.96 -10.76
CA HIS A 10 9.99 -6.89 -10.10
C HIS A 10 9.05 -5.88 -10.76
N SER A 11 7.75 -6.14 -10.68
CA SER A 11 6.73 -5.12 -10.98
C SER A 11 6.76 -4.04 -9.89
N GLN A 12 6.74 -2.78 -10.30
CA GLN A 12 6.77 -1.61 -9.43
C GLN A 12 5.63 -0.67 -9.80
N ILE A 13 5.15 0.13 -8.84
CA ILE A 13 4.16 1.17 -9.12
C ILE A 13 4.86 2.47 -9.49
N ILE A 14 4.52 2.99 -10.65
CA ILE A 14 5.02 4.24 -11.19
C ILE A 14 3.91 5.29 -11.09
N TYR A 15 4.22 6.40 -10.44
CA TYR A 15 3.42 7.62 -10.42
C TYR A 15 3.97 8.63 -11.43
N LYS A 16 3.07 9.33 -12.11
CA LYS A 16 3.41 10.38 -13.07
C LYS A 16 2.38 11.49 -13.05
N ASP A 17 2.81 12.70 -12.74
CA ASP A 17 2.03 13.92 -12.97
C ASP A 17 2.35 14.52 -14.36
N LEU A 18 1.41 15.26 -14.93
CA LEU A 18 1.57 15.91 -16.23
C LEU A 18 2.57 17.06 -16.11
N GLY A 19 3.71 16.91 -16.78
CA GLY A 19 4.78 17.91 -16.76
C GLY A 19 5.95 17.53 -15.86
N ASP A 20 5.75 16.55 -14.97
CA ASP A 20 6.79 16.02 -14.10
C ASP A 20 7.37 14.69 -14.64
N GLY A 21 8.52 14.33 -14.10
CA GLY A 21 9.15 13.04 -14.35
C GLY A 21 8.38 11.89 -13.70
N GLU A 22 8.65 10.67 -14.16
CA GLU A 22 8.12 9.47 -13.55
C GLU A 22 8.84 9.17 -12.23
N ARG A 23 8.08 8.73 -11.23
CA ARG A 23 8.57 8.33 -9.92
C ARG A 23 8.10 6.91 -9.61
N VAL A 24 9.01 6.07 -9.12
CA VAL A 24 8.60 4.79 -8.52
C VAL A 24 8.10 5.08 -7.10
N ILE A 25 6.89 4.65 -6.78
CA ILE A 25 6.25 4.90 -5.47
C ILE A 25 6.13 3.64 -4.62
N SER A 26 6.39 2.47 -5.20
CA SER A 26 6.76 1.24 -4.49
C SER A 26 8.25 1.24 -4.15
N ASP A 27 8.73 2.36 -3.60
CA ASP A 27 10.10 2.50 -3.11
C ASP A 27 10.09 2.97 -1.65
N ARG A 28 11.24 2.81 -0.99
CA ARG A 28 11.49 3.41 0.30
C ARG A 28 12.89 4.00 0.36
N GLY A 29 12.95 5.31 0.49
CA GLY A 29 14.24 6.02 0.59
C GLY A 29 15.11 5.83 -0.66
N GLY A 30 14.48 5.63 -1.82
CA GLY A 30 15.16 5.38 -3.10
C GLY A 30 15.56 3.92 -3.33
N ALA A 31 15.32 3.01 -2.38
CA ALA A 31 15.43 1.57 -2.61
C ALA A 31 14.09 1.03 -3.12
N LEU A 32 14.11 0.36 -4.29
CA LEU A 32 12.93 -0.27 -4.87
C LEU A 32 12.39 -1.38 -3.96
N GLY A 33 11.09 -1.65 -4.06
CA GLY A 33 10.47 -2.82 -3.47
C GLY A 33 11.17 -4.11 -3.90
N ASP A 34 11.55 -4.96 -2.95
CA ASP A 34 12.19 -6.28 -3.19
C ASP A 34 11.19 -7.40 -3.53
N GLY A 35 9.98 -7.02 -3.90
CA GLY A 35 8.89 -7.90 -4.34
C GLY A 35 8.00 -7.17 -5.34
N ASN A 36 7.04 -7.88 -5.92
CA ASN A 36 6.16 -7.27 -6.92
C ASN A 36 5.12 -6.36 -6.26
N SER A 37 4.78 -5.27 -6.95
CA SER A 37 3.67 -4.39 -6.60
C SER A 37 2.66 -4.29 -7.74
N HIS A 38 1.37 -4.30 -7.39
CA HIS A 38 0.25 -4.44 -8.33
C HIS A 38 -0.95 -3.57 -7.95
N ASP A 39 -1.96 -3.55 -8.84
CA ASP A 39 -3.29 -2.98 -8.63
C ASP A 39 -3.29 -1.52 -8.12
N PRO A 40 -2.61 -0.58 -8.80
CA PRO A 40 -2.59 0.81 -8.36
C PRO A 40 -3.96 1.49 -8.54
N VAL A 41 -4.41 2.16 -7.48
CA VAL A 41 -5.64 2.98 -7.45
C VAL A 41 -5.29 4.41 -7.07
N ILE A 42 -5.52 5.35 -7.99
CA ILE A 42 -5.28 6.78 -7.77
C ILE A 42 -6.55 7.48 -7.26
N GLY A 43 -6.41 8.29 -6.21
CA GLY A 43 -7.49 9.12 -5.68
C GLY A 43 -7.82 10.29 -6.61
N ASN A 44 -9.00 10.90 -6.43
CA ASN A 44 -9.48 11.99 -7.31
C ASN A 44 -8.55 13.21 -7.34
N SER A 45 -7.84 13.49 -6.25
CA SER A 45 -6.89 14.61 -6.20
C SER A 45 -5.58 14.33 -6.93
N GLY A 46 -5.31 13.09 -7.35
CA GLY A 46 -4.04 12.68 -7.94
C GLY A 46 -2.90 12.48 -6.95
N TYR A 47 -2.96 13.06 -5.75
CA TYR A 47 -1.87 13.04 -4.76
C TYR A 47 -1.79 11.78 -3.88
N TYR A 48 -2.72 10.84 -4.04
CA TYR A 48 -2.78 9.61 -3.27
C TYR A 48 -2.89 8.43 -4.21
N VAL A 49 -2.08 7.40 -3.97
CA VAL A 49 -2.14 6.13 -4.70
C VAL A 49 -2.14 4.99 -3.71
N ALA A 50 -3.19 4.16 -3.72
CA ALA A 50 -3.16 2.88 -3.03
C ALA A 50 -2.67 1.79 -3.99
N PHE A 51 -1.97 0.77 -3.48
CA PHE A 51 -1.48 -0.36 -4.26
C PHE A 51 -1.18 -1.53 -3.34
N GLU A 52 -1.12 -2.75 -3.88
CA GLU A 52 -0.67 -3.92 -3.12
C GLU A 52 0.80 -4.23 -3.43
N SER A 53 1.53 -4.79 -2.47
CA SER A 53 2.93 -5.16 -2.68
C SER A 53 3.37 -6.35 -1.82
N GLU A 54 4.11 -7.25 -2.46
CA GLU A 54 4.81 -8.40 -1.85
C GLU A 54 6.18 -8.01 -1.27
N ALA A 55 6.63 -6.76 -1.47
CA ALA A 55 7.94 -6.29 -1.05
C ALA A 55 8.06 -6.18 0.49
N ALA A 56 9.03 -6.89 1.05
CA ALA A 56 9.31 -6.90 2.48
C ALA A 56 10.01 -5.61 2.94
N ASN A 57 10.71 -4.90 2.05
CA ASN A 57 11.47 -3.71 2.41
C ASN A 57 10.67 -2.39 2.42
N LEU A 58 9.39 -2.40 2.02
CA LEU A 58 8.54 -1.19 1.97
C LEU A 58 7.91 -0.83 3.32
N ALA A 59 7.55 -1.82 4.14
CA ALA A 59 6.86 -1.57 5.40
C ALA A 59 7.78 -0.94 6.46
N VAL A 60 7.25 0.07 7.16
CA VAL A 60 7.79 0.58 8.42
C VAL A 60 6.69 0.49 9.44
N ASN A 61 6.92 -0.23 10.53
CA ASN A 61 6.06 -0.02 11.69
C ASN A 61 6.35 1.36 12.32
N ALA A 62 5.49 1.85 13.21
CA ALA A 62 5.67 3.12 13.91
C ALA A 62 6.97 3.21 14.74
N LEU A 63 7.72 2.10 14.84
CA LEU A 63 8.99 1.98 15.55
C LEU A 63 10.20 1.94 14.61
N GLY A 64 10.03 2.23 13.31
CA GLY A 64 11.15 2.30 12.37
C GLY A 64 11.68 0.93 11.93
N ARG A 65 11.03 -0.18 12.27
CA ARG A 65 11.52 -1.51 11.87
C ARG A 65 11.15 -1.76 10.40
N PRO A 66 12.14 -1.99 9.52
CA PRO A 66 11.89 -2.45 8.16
C PRO A 66 11.38 -3.89 8.21
N GLY A 67 10.44 -4.22 7.35
CA GLY A 67 9.95 -5.59 7.16
C GLY A 67 8.44 -5.65 7.05
N ASP A 68 7.94 -6.23 5.96
CA ASP A 68 6.80 -7.12 6.06
C ASP A 68 7.25 -8.38 6.83
N PHE A 69 6.45 -8.81 7.80
CA PHE A 69 6.71 -9.96 8.65
C PHE A 69 5.62 -11.04 8.53
N ASN A 70 4.58 -10.81 7.74
CA ASN A 70 3.50 -11.77 7.54
C ASN A 70 3.77 -12.69 6.32
N GLY A 71 4.61 -12.26 5.37
CA GLY A 71 4.93 -13.04 4.17
C GLY A 71 3.81 -13.06 3.12
N PHE A 72 2.89 -12.09 3.20
CA PHE A 72 1.75 -11.89 2.32
C PHE A 72 1.79 -10.47 1.74
N ALA A 73 1.16 -10.27 0.58
CA ALA A 73 1.03 -8.95 0.01
C ALA A 73 0.25 -8.02 0.96
N ASP A 74 0.73 -6.79 1.10
CA ASP A 74 0.12 -5.75 1.93
C ASP A 74 -0.42 -4.60 1.09
N ALA A 75 -1.48 -3.95 1.58
CA ALA A 75 -2.04 -2.75 0.98
C ALA A 75 -1.28 -1.52 1.48
N TYR A 76 -0.69 -0.76 0.56
CA TYR A 76 0.05 0.46 0.82
C TYR A 76 -0.70 1.70 0.32
N LEU A 77 -0.40 2.83 0.93
CA LEU A 77 -0.80 4.17 0.52
C LEU A 77 0.44 5.02 0.30
N TYR A 78 0.65 5.44 -0.93
CA TYR A 78 1.55 6.52 -1.28
C TYR A 78 0.84 7.87 -1.16
N THR A 79 1.55 8.88 -0.67
CA THR A 79 1.15 10.28 -0.77
C THR A 79 2.27 11.14 -1.33
N ASP A 80 1.96 11.89 -2.38
CA ASP A 80 2.89 12.85 -3.00
C ASP A 80 3.08 14.09 -2.11
N VAL A 81 2.09 14.43 -1.27
CA VAL A 81 2.13 15.59 -0.35
C VAL A 81 3.34 15.53 0.59
N ARG A 82 3.71 14.33 1.05
CA ARG A 82 4.85 14.10 1.94
C ARG A 82 5.91 13.18 1.33
N ASN A 83 5.71 12.77 0.08
CA ASN A 83 6.50 11.77 -0.64
C ASN A 83 6.82 10.54 0.23
N LEU A 84 5.79 9.88 0.75
CA LEU A 84 5.93 8.71 1.63
C LEU A 84 4.95 7.62 1.28
N THR A 85 5.36 6.38 1.57
CA THR A 85 4.59 5.15 1.37
C THR A 85 4.33 4.52 2.74
N LEU A 86 3.07 4.24 3.05
CA LEU A 86 2.62 3.70 4.34
C LEU A 86 1.80 2.44 4.13
N VAL A 87 2.13 1.38 4.85
CA VAL A 87 1.27 0.20 4.95
C VAL A 87 -0.05 0.55 5.64
N GLN A 88 -1.18 0.10 5.08
CA GLN A 88 -2.54 0.32 5.58
C GLN A 88 -3.21 -0.97 6.09
N SER A 89 -2.81 -2.14 5.57
CA SER A 89 -3.21 -3.46 6.07
C SER A 89 -2.50 -3.83 7.37
N VAL A 90 -2.72 -3.03 8.41
CA VAL A 90 -2.12 -3.21 9.73
C VAL A 90 -3.15 -3.16 10.85
N GLU A 91 -2.88 -3.88 11.93
CA GLU A 91 -3.52 -3.69 13.23
C GLU A 91 -3.10 -2.33 13.86
N GLU A 92 -3.47 -2.11 15.11
CA GLU A 92 -2.99 -0.96 15.88
C GLU A 92 -1.46 -1.03 16.05
N LYS A 93 -0.76 0.10 15.87
CA LYS A 93 0.72 0.22 15.96
C LYS A 93 1.53 -0.36 14.79
N ALA A 94 0.90 -0.48 13.62
CA ALA A 94 1.57 -0.83 12.35
C ALA A 94 2.19 -2.25 12.34
N VAL A 95 1.51 -3.21 12.97
CA VAL A 95 1.76 -4.64 12.78
C VAL A 95 0.93 -5.10 11.57
N PRO A 96 1.53 -5.66 10.51
CA PRO A 96 0.77 -6.19 9.37
C PRO A 96 -0.27 -7.22 9.78
N LEU A 97 -1.42 -7.20 9.11
CA LEU A 97 -2.45 -8.23 9.28
C LEU A 97 -1.86 -9.60 8.93
N ALA A 98 -2.24 -10.66 9.63
CA ALA A 98 -1.68 -12.00 9.37
C ALA A 98 -1.92 -12.50 7.93
N GLY A 99 -2.96 -12.03 7.26
CA GLY A 99 -3.27 -12.36 5.86
C GLY A 99 -2.90 -11.26 4.87
N GLY A 100 -2.26 -10.18 5.32
CA GLY A 100 -1.95 -9.02 4.49
C GLY A 100 -3.19 -8.23 4.05
N GLY A 101 -3.07 -7.53 2.93
CA GLY A 101 -4.12 -6.74 2.30
C GLY A 101 -3.99 -6.75 0.79
N GLN A 102 -5.07 -7.10 0.11
CA GLN A 102 -5.12 -7.26 -1.35
C GLN A 102 -6.23 -6.40 -1.97
N ASN A 103 -6.13 -6.19 -3.28
CA ASN A 103 -7.14 -5.52 -4.10
C ASN A 103 -7.58 -4.16 -3.50
N PRO A 104 -6.64 -3.23 -3.29
CA PRO A 104 -6.95 -1.99 -2.61
C PRO A 104 -7.94 -1.14 -3.42
N SER A 105 -8.74 -0.36 -2.69
CA SER A 105 -9.63 0.66 -3.27
C SER A 105 -9.63 1.90 -2.39
N MET A 106 -10.01 3.04 -2.96
CA MET A 106 -9.93 4.34 -2.29
C MET A 106 -11.22 5.12 -2.45
N SER A 107 -11.66 5.80 -1.39
CA SER A 107 -12.79 6.73 -1.47
C SER A 107 -12.47 7.93 -2.35
N TYR A 108 -13.51 8.58 -2.88
CA TYR A 108 -13.36 9.75 -3.76
C TYR A 108 -12.45 10.84 -3.17
N TYR A 109 -12.56 11.12 -1.87
CA TYR A 109 -11.76 12.13 -1.19
C TYR A 109 -10.48 11.58 -0.52
N ALA A 110 -10.10 10.32 -0.76
CA ALA A 110 -8.95 9.67 -0.15
C ALA A 110 -8.94 9.71 1.39
N ASN A 111 -10.12 9.77 2.02
CA ASN A 111 -10.29 9.67 3.47
C ASN A 111 -10.51 8.24 3.96
N TYR A 112 -10.78 7.30 3.05
CA TYR A 112 -10.86 5.88 3.34
C TYR A 112 -10.10 5.06 2.29
N VAL A 113 -9.46 3.99 2.74
CA VAL A 113 -8.92 2.92 1.90
C VAL A 113 -9.60 1.61 2.30
N LEU A 114 -10.00 0.81 1.31
CA LEU A 114 -10.51 -0.54 1.49
C LEU A 114 -9.51 -1.55 0.95
N PHE A 115 -9.50 -2.75 1.51
CA PHE A 115 -8.73 -3.88 1.02
C PHE A 115 -9.31 -5.19 1.55
N ASP A 116 -9.04 -6.28 0.85
CA ASP A 116 -9.41 -7.62 1.25
C ASP A 116 -8.30 -8.24 2.08
N SER A 117 -8.61 -8.97 3.15
CA SER A 117 -7.65 -9.81 3.85
C SER A 117 -8.14 -11.27 3.85
N PRO A 118 -7.37 -12.20 3.25
CA PRO A 118 -7.64 -13.63 3.30
C PRO A 118 -7.68 -14.20 4.72
N ALA A 119 -7.01 -13.55 5.69
CA ALA A 119 -7.04 -13.97 7.08
C ALA A 119 -7.99 -13.09 7.90
N PRO A 120 -8.80 -13.70 8.77
CA PRO A 120 -9.70 -12.97 9.65
C PRO A 120 -8.95 -12.16 10.71
N LEU A 121 -9.47 -11.00 11.07
CA LEU A 121 -9.21 -10.39 12.37
C LEU A 121 -10.26 -10.85 13.39
N GLY A 122 -9.80 -11.47 14.48
CA GLY A 122 -10.63 -11.92 15.60
C GLY A 122 -11.06 -13.40 15.53
N MET A 123 -11.52 -13.94 16.67
CA MET A 123 -11.95 -15.34 16.78
C MET A 123 -13.30 -15.55 16.09
N GLY A 124 -13.33 -16.28 14.97
CA GLY A 124 -14.54 -16.90 14.43
C GLY A 124 -14.85 -16.71 12.95
N ALA A 125 -14.09 -15.90 12.21
CA ALA A 125 -14.28 -15.80 10.76
C ALA A 125 -13.32 -16.77 10.03
N SER A 126 -13.83 -17.64 9.17
CA SER A 126 -13.03 -18.52 8.29
C SER A 126 -13.03 -18.05 6.83
N ALA A 127 -13.58 -16.87 6.57
CA ALA A 127 -13.72 -16.28 5.24
C ALA A 127 -12.87 -15.00 5.12
N SER A 128 -12.46 -14.69 3.89
CA SER A 128 -11.84 -13.40 3.55
C SER A 128 -12.73 -12.25 4.04
N GLN A 129 -12.12 -11.22 4.60
CA GLN A 129 -12.80 -10.05 5.16
C GLN A 129 -12.41 -8.79 4.39
N ILE A 130 -13.37 -7.89 4.20
CA ILE A 130 -13.11 -6.57 3.66
C ILE A 130 -12.89 -5.62 4.83
N PHE A 131 -11.74 -4.95 4.84
CA PHE A 131 -11.40 -3.94 5.83
C PHE A 131 -11.53 -2.55 5.23
N MET A 132 -11.85 -1.59 6.10
CA MET A 132 -11.86 -0.16 5.78
C MET A 132 -10.98 0.57 6.77
N ARG A 133 -10.01 1.33 6.24
CA ARG A 133 -9.09 2.17 7.02
C ARG A 133 -9.47 3.63 6.85
N TYR A 134 -9.71 4.32 7.97
CA TYR A 134 -9.90 5.77 7.98
C TYR A 134 -8.54 6.49 8.00
N LEU A 135 -8.36 7.43 7.07
CA LEU A 135 -7.11 8.18 6.88
C LEU A 135 -7.14 9.58 7.51
N GLY A 136 -8.32 10.05 7.92
CA GLY A 136 -8.51 11.37 8.50
C GLY A 136 -9.57 12.20 7.77
N PRO A 137 -9.91 13.38 8.31
CA PRO A 137 -10.84 14.30 7.67
C PRO A 137 -10.23 14.93 6.42
N VAL A 138 -11.10 15.39 5.53
CA VAL A 138 -10.77 16.13 4.30
C VAL A 138 -10.97 17.62 4.46
#